data_AF-A0A920FCM6-F1
#
_entry.id   AF-A0A920FCM6-F1
#
_cell.length_a   1.000
_cell.length_b   1.000
_cell.length_c   1.000
_cell.angle_alpha   90.00
_cell.angle_beta   90.00
_cell.angle_gamma   90.00
#
_symmetry.space_group_name_H-M   'P 1'
#
loop_
_entity.id
_entity.type
_entity.pdbx_description
1 polymer ?
#
loop_
_entity_poly.entity_id
_entity_poly.type
_entity_poly.pdbx_seq_one_letter_code
_entity_poly.pdbx_strand_id
1 'polypeptide(L)' 'MLYIISTDPGAVKDFESFANQTGNELLSSEEKGDKFHFLLKNLR' A
#
# COMPACT_ATOMS: atom_id res chain seq x y z
N MET A 1 -8.40 8.91 2.78
CA MET A 1 -7.09 8.47 2.24
C MET A 1 -6.33 7.82 3.37
N LEU A 2 -5.63 6.72 3.09
CA LEU A 2 -4.83 5.98 4.06
C LEU A 2 -3.38 5.96 3.58
N TYR A 3 -2.46 6.30 4.46
CA TYR A 3 -1.02 6.28 4.17
C TYR A 3 -0.35 5.29 5.12
N ILE A 4 0.38 4.34 4.57
CA ILE A 4 1.07 3.30 5.34
C ILE A 4 2.57 3.38 5.06
N ILE A 5 3.36 3.13 6.09
CA ILE A 5 4.80 2.92 6.01
C ILE A 5 5.10 1.54 6.57
N SER A 6 5.79 0.72 5.80
CA SER A 6 6.25 -0.62 6.20
C SER A 6 7.77 -0.72 6.09
N THR A 7 8.40 -1.54 6.92
CA THR A 7 9.81 -1.96 6.76
C THR A 7 9.92 -3.39 6.24
N ASP A 8 8.78 -4.05 5.98
CA ASP A 8 8.74 -5.42 5.46
C ASP A 8 8.79 -5.40 3.93
N PRO A 9 9.79 -6.04 3.29
CA PRO A 9 9.85 -6.18 1.83
C PRO A 9 8.71 -7.01 1.24
N GLY A 10 8.04 -7.86 2.03
CA GLY A 10 6.84 -8.58 1.61
C GLY A 10 5.63 -7.68 1.34
N ALA A 11 5.61 -6.48 1.94
CA ALA A 11 4.44 -5.61 1.97
C ALA A 11 3.96 -5.14 0.59
N VAL A 12 4.85 -5.03 -0.40
CA VAL A 12 4.48 -4.51 -1.74
C VAL A 12 3.38 -5.35 -2.39
N LYS A 13 3.55 -6.68 -2.42
CA LYS A 13 2.56 -7.60 -3.01
C LYS A 13 1.31 -7.73 -2.14
N ASP A 14 1.49 -7.63 -0.83
CA ASP A 14 0.39 -7.72 0.13
C ASP A 14 -0.55 -6.51 0.02
N PHE A 15 -0.01 -5.29 -0.13
CA PHE A 15 -0.82 -4.07 -0.27
C PHE A 15 -1.51 -3.97 -1.63
N GLU A 16 -0.91 -4.47 -2.71
CA GLU A 16 -1.57 -4.62 -4.01
C GLU A 16 -2.76 -5.59 -3.91
N SER A 17 -2.55 -6.77 -3.30
CA SER A 17 -3.60 -7.76 -3.09
C SER A 17 -4.71 -7.26 -2.15
N PHE A 18 -4.32 -6.57 -1.08
CA PHE A 18 -5.24 -5.97 -0.11
C PHE A 18 -6.17 -4.94 -0.79
N ALA A 19 -5.62 -4.04 -1.60
CA ALA A 19 -6.39 -3.03 -2.31
C ALA A 19 -7.46 -3.70 -3.19
N ASN A 20 -7.03 -4.66 -4.03
CA ASN A 20 -7.91 -5.43 -4.91
C ASN A 20 -9.02 -6.19 -4.16
N GLN A 21 -8.70 -6.87 -3.06
CA GLN A 21 -9.68 -7.69 -2.31
C GLN A 21 -10.68 -6.86 -1.50
N THR A 22 -10.27 -5.68 -1.03
CA THR A 22 -11.12 -4.84 -0.17
C THR A 22 -11.93 -3.79 -0.95
N GLY A 23 -11.68 -3.68 -2.26
CA GLY A 23 -12.26 -2.65 -3.11
C GLY A 23 -11.66 -1.26 -2.87
N ASN A 24 -10.44 -1.21 -2.31
CA ASN A 24 -9.68 0.03 -2.20
C ASN A 24 -8.83 0.22 -3.46
N GLU A 25 -8.44 1.46 -3.73
CA GLU A 25 -7.53 1.78 -4.82
C GLU A 25 -6.14 2.09 -4.25
N LEU A 26 -5.11 1.36 -4.69
CA LEU A 26 -3.72 1.67 -4.37
C LEU A 26 -3.23 2.78 -5.33
N LEU A 27 -3.06 3.99 -4.79
CA LEU A 27 -2.67 5.18 -5.54
C LEU A 27 -1.15 5.30 -5.73
N SER A 28 -0.35 4.86 -4.76
CA SER A 28 1.11 4.87 -4.84
C SER A 28 1.72 3.75 -4.00
N SER A 29 2.85 3.22 -4.48
CA SER A 29 3.74 2.28 -3.81
C SER A 29 5.19 2.70 -4.09
N GLU A 30 5.88 3.24 -3.10
CA GLU A 30 7.22 3.79 -3.22
C GLU A 30 8.18 3.14 -2.22
N GLU A 31 9.39 2.81 -2.64
CA GLU A 31 10.49 2.40 -1.76
C GLU A 31 11.39 3.61 -1.47
N LYS A 32 11.63 3.89 -0.18
CA LYS A 32 12.45 5.00 0.30
C LYS A 32 13.40 4.50 1.39
N GLY A 33 14.61 4.15 0.99
CA GLY A 33 15.61 3.59 1.91
C GLY A 33 15.17 2.19 2.36
N ASP A 34 15.01 2.01 3.67
CA ASP A 34 14.60 0.75 4.30
C ASP A 34 13.07 0.64 4.50
N LYS A 35 12.30 1.50 3.80
CA LYS A 35 10.85 1.63 4.00
C LYS A 35 10.08 1.59 2.69
N PHE A 36 8.88 1.04 2.77
CA PHE A 36 7.87 0.99 1.73
C PHE A 36 6.69 1.88 2.13
N HIS A 37 6.31 2.77 1.23
CA HIS A 37 5.31 3.79 1.43
C HIS A 37 4.13 3.50 0.51
N PHE A 38 2.93 3.37 1.09
CA PHE A 38 1.72 3.08 0.34
C PHE A 38 0.68 4.16 0.55
N LEU A 39 0.04 4.61 -0.52
CA LEU A 39 -1.11 5.51 -0.46
C LEU A 39 -2.33 4.76 -1.00
N LEU A 40 -3.35 4.58 -0.17
CA LEU A 40 -4.61 3.97 -0.56
C LEU A 40 -5.76 4.98 -0.48
N LYS A 41 -6.67 4.86 -1.44
CA LYS A 41 -7.95 5.55 -1.43
C LYS A 41 -9.05 4.55 -1.10
N ASN A 42 -9.80 4.88 -0.05
CA ASN A 42 -11.02 4.16 0.27
C ASN A 42 -12.11 4.60 -0.72
N LEU A 43 -12.74 3.63 -1.38
CA LEU A 43 -13.81 3.85 -2.34
C LEU A 43 -15.22 3.66 -1.73
N ARG A 44 -15.29 3.45 -0.41
CA ARG A 44 -16.55 3.43 0.34
C ARG A 44 -16.97 4.82 0.82
#